data_AF-A0A1L3IAL6-F1
#
_entry.id   AF-A0A1L3IAL6-F1
#
_cell.length_a   1.000
_cell.length_b   1.000
_cell.length_c   1.000
_cell.angle_alpha   90.00
_cell.angle_beta   90.00
_cell.angle_gamma   90.00
#
_symmetry.space_group_name_H-M   'P 1'
#
loop_
_entity.id
_entity.type
_entity.pdbx_description
1 polymer ?
#
loop_
_entity_poly.entity_id
_entity_poly.type
_entity_poly.pdbx_seq_one_letter_code
_entity_poly.pdbx_strand_id
1 'polypeptide(L)'
;MPQSSAEQMRSWKGPAIFSFGFRPFFLFGAIWVIVAMGLWMAVLMGGIDLPSRFDRGSWHAHEFLFGYLGAVLAGFLLTAVPNWTGRLPIVGWRLVGLFAVWCVGRATILFSQQFPPLLAPAIDLAFPIMLGCLILREIVAGKNWRTLIVLALLAVFTLANVLFHYEALVGDYVAQGYGLQVGFDCVPGRSGPVAV
;
A
#
# COMPACT_ATOMS: atom_id res chain seq x y z
N MET A 1 -17.76 14.69 -28.81
CA MET A 1 -17.97 13.23 -28.91
C MET A 1 -17.09 12.56 -27.88
N PRO A 2 -17.58 11.58 -27.09
CA PRO A 2 -16.73 10.86 -26.14
C PRO A 2 -15.69 10.06 -26.95
N GLN A 3 -14.41 10.37 -26.74
CA GLN A 3 -13.30 9.70 -27.44
C GLN A 3 -13.28 8.21 -27.07
N SER A 4 -13.05 7.36 -28.07
CA SER A 4 -12.90 5.92 -27.82
C SER A 4 -11.54 5.68 -27.12
N SER A 5 -11.44 4.67 -26.26
CA SER A 5 -10.16 4.42 -25.56
C SER A 5 -9.03 4.00 -26.49
N ALA A 6 -9.34 3.52 -27.70
CA ALA A 6 -8.33 3.31 -28.73
C ALA A 6 -7.74 4.64 -29.23
N GLU A 7 -8.55 5.71 -29.28
CA GLU A 7 -8.07 7.07 -29.59
C GLU A 7 -7.32 7.70 -28.40
N GLN A 8 -7.75 7.46 -27.16
CA GLN A 8 -7.00 7.92 -25.97
C GLN A 8 -5.63 7.22 -25.85
N MET A 9 -5.54 5.92 -26.14
CA MET A 9 -4.26 5.20 -26.18
C MET A 9 -3.36 5.68 -27.32
N ARG A 10 -3.92 5.99 -28.50
CA ARG A 10 -3.16 6.50 -29.66
C ARG A 10 -2.74 7.97 -29.54
N SER A 11 -3.51 8.79 -28.81
CA SER A 11 -3.21 10.23 -28.63
C SER A 11 -2.24 10.51 -27.49
N TRP A 12 -1.90 9.52 -26.67
CA TRP A 12 -0.96 9.68 -25.57
C TRP A 12 0.50 9.77 -26.07
N LYS A 13 1.03 10.99 -26.18
CA LYS A 13 2.42 11.30 -26.56
C LYS A 13 3.38 11.48 -25.36
N GLY A 14 3.04 10.94 -24.20
CA GLY A 14 3.90 11.00 -23.00
C GLY A 14 5.00 9.92 -22.99
N PRO A 15 5.92 9.94 -22.01
CA PRO A 15 6.93 8.90 -21.83
C PRO A 15 6.29 7.50 -21.80
N ALA A 16 6.87 6.53 -22.51
CA ALA A 16 6.33 5.17 -22.68
C ALA A 16 6.02 4.41 -21.37
N ILE A 17 6.53 4.90 -20.24
CA ILE A 17 6.27 4.41 -18.89
C ILE A 17 4.79 4.63 -18.49
N PHE A 18 4.12 5.66 -19.02
CA PHE A 18 2.72 5.98 -18.72
C PHE A 18 1.71 5.49 -19.77
N SER A 19 2.18 4.94 -20.91
CA SER A 19 1.31 4.43 -21.98
C SER A 19 0.63 3.10 -21.63
N PHE A 20 1.12 2.41 -20.59
CA PHE A 20 0.57 1.15 -20.10
C PHE A 20 0.46 1.21 -18.57
N GLY A 21 -0.78 1.36 -18.07
CA GLY A 21 -1.01 1.72 -16.67
C GLY A 21 -0.52 0.72 -15.61
N PHE A 22 -0.14 -0.48 -16.03
CA PHE A 22 0.42 -1.51 -15.17
C PHE A 22 1.91 -1.31 -14.84
N ARG A 23 2.70 -0.73 -15.76
CA ARG A 23 4.16 -0.70 -15.65
C ARG A 23 4.72 0.15 -14.51
N PRO A 24 4.17 1.35 -14.19
CA PRO A 24 4.75 2.20 -13.18
C PRO A 24 4.73 1.51 -11.81
N PHE A 25 3.59 0.98 -11.39
CA PHE A 25 3.48 0.37 -10.05
C PHE A 25 4.38 -0.85 -9.86
N PHE A 26 4.51 -1.73 -10.85
CA PHE A 26 5.44 -2.86 -10.74
C PHE A 26 6.90 -2.41 -10.76
N LEU A 27 7.28 -1.50 -11.65
CA LEU A 27 8.66 -1.02 -11.75
C LEU A 27 9.08 -0.25 -10.50
N PHE A 28 8.27 0.73 -10.09
CA PHE A 28 8.56 1.54 -8.92
C PHE A 28 8.37 0.76 -7.62
N GLY A 29 7.46 -0.21 -7.57
CA GLY A 29 7.39 -1.16 -6.45
C GLY A 29 8.66 -1.98 -6.32
N ALA A 30 9.20 -2.50 -7.42
CA ALA A 30 10.48 -3.23 -7.42
C ALA A 30 11.67 -2.33 -7.04
N ILE A 31 11.72 -1.10 -7.53
CA ILE A 31 12.74 -0.13 -7.11
C ILE A 31 12.59 0.18 -5.62
N TRP A 32 11.36 0.39 -5.15
CA TRP A 32 11.08 0.72 -3.77
C TRP A 32 11.49 -0.38 -2.80
N VAL A 33 11.21 -1.65 -3.10
CA VAL A 33 11.60 -2.74 -2.19
C VAL A 33 13.13 -2.87 -2.09
N ILE A 34 13.87 -2.63 -3.18
CA ILE A 34 15.33 -2.59 -3.17
C ILE A 34 15.84 -1.44 -2.30
N VAL A 35 15.27 -0.24 -2.48
CA VAL A 35 15.64 0.95 -1.69
C VAL A 35 15.29 0.76 -0.21
N ALA A 36 14.08 0.29 0.10
CA ALA A 36 13.61 0.04 1.45
C ALA A 36 14.46 -1.01 2.15
N MET A 37 14.85 -2.09 1.46
CA MET A 37 15.76 -3.09 1.99
C MET A 37 17.15 -2.51 2.26
N GLY A 38 17.68 -1.70 1.34
CA GLY A 38 18.97 -1.03 1.51
C GLY A 38 18.98 -0.07 2.71
N LEU A 39 17.93 0.75 2.84
CA LEU A 39 17.74 1.65 3.97
C LEU A 39 17.63 0.88 5.29
N TRP A 40 16.84 -0.20 5.32
CA TRP A 40 16.69 -1.02 6.51
C TRP A 40 18.01 -1.68 6.93
N MET A 41 18.77 -2.23 5.98
CA MET A 41 20.10 -2.77 6.25
C MET A 41 21.05 -1.70 6.81
N ALA A 42 21.06 -0.50 6.23
CA ALA A 42 21.87 0.61 6.73
C ALA A 42 21.51 1.00 8.17
N VAL A 43 20.22 0.99 8.51
CA VAL A 43 19.71 1.24 9.87
C VAL A 43 20.11 0.13 10.85
N LEU A 44 20.05 -1.14 10.44
CA LEU A 44 20.47 -2.28 11.27
C LEU A 44 21.97 -2.27 11.56
N MET A 45 22.78 -1.88 10.59
CA MET A 45 24.23 -1.75 10.75
C MET A 45 24.64 -0.49 11.54
N GLY A 46 23.68 0.34 11.96
CA GLY A 46 23.94 1.58 12.68
C GLY A 46 24.54 2.70 11.81
N GLY A 47 24.44 2.58 10.48
CA GLY A 47 25.00 3.54 9.53
C GLY A 47 24.14 4.80 9.34
N ILE A 48 22.82 4.71 9.55
CA ILE A 48 21.88 5.83 9.45
C ILE A 48 20.74 5.66 10.47
N ASP A 49 20.20 6.77 10.96
CA ASP A 49 18.92 6.81 11.69
C ASP A 49 17.84 7.38 10.78
N LEU A 50 16.75 6.64 10.57
CA LEU A 50 15.61 7.10 9.80
C LEU A 50 14.81 8.13 10.61
N PRO A 51 14.44 9.30 10.04
CA PRO A 51 13.57 10.28 10.68
C PRO A 51 12.09 9.83 10.65
N SER A 52 11.85 8.59 11.09
CA SER A 52 10.55 7.93 11.10
C SER A 52 10.05 7.72 12.54
N ARG A 53 8.74 7.88 12.75
CA ARG A 53 8.12 7.65 14.08
C ARG A 53 8.05 6.17 14.44
N PHE A 54 8.14 5.30 13.44
CA PHE A 54 8.13 3.86 13.61
C PHE A 54 9.49 3.38 14.11
N ASP A 55 9.49 2.33 14.95
CA ASP A 55 10.73 1.60 15.23
C ASP A 55 11.26 0.90 13.96
N ARG A 56 12.52 0.46 14.04
CA ARG A 56 13.26 -0.12 12.90
C ARG A 56 12.56 -1.35 12.29
N GLY A 57 11.91 -2.17 13.11
CA GLY A 57 11.20 -3.36 12.66
C GLY A 57 9.84 -3.01 12.07
N SER A 58 9.08 -2.16 12.75
CA SER A 58 7.77 -1.70 12.28
C SER A 58 7.84 -0.92 10.98
N TRP A 59 8.84 -0.05 10.81
CA TRP A 59 9.05 0.65 9.54
C TRP A 59 9.27 -0.33 8.38
N HIS A 60 10.13 -1.34 8.57
CA HIS A 60 10.37 -2.36 7.56
C HIS A 60 9.11 -3.15 7.21
N ALA A 61 8.37 -3.61 8.21
CA ALA A 61 7.12 -4.33 8.01
C ALA A 61 6.10 -3.49 7.23
N HIS A 62 5.98 -2.20 7.57
CA HIS A 62 5.08 -1.28 6.88
C HIS A 62 5.46 -1.07 5.41
N GLU A 63 6.74 -0.86 5.14
CA GLU A 63 7.22 -0.61 3.78
C GLU A 63 7.07 -1.81 2.85
N PHE A 64 7.23 -3.03 3.38
CA PHE A 64 7.03 -4.25 2.60
C PHE A 64 5.55 -4.58 2.40
N LEU A 65 4.74 -4.47 3.47
CA LEU A 65 3.34 -4.88 3.43
C LEU A 65 2.44 -3.83 2.77
N PHE A 66 2.58 -2.55 3.12
CA PHE A 66 1.72 -1.50 2.60
C PHE A 66 2.34 -0.75 1.42
N GLY A 67 3.67 -0.59 1.42
CA GLY A 67 4.40 0.05 0.32
C GLY A 67 4.52 -0.85 -0.90
N TYR A 68 5.32 -1.90 -0.80
CA TYR A 68 5.61 -2.82 -1.90
C TYR A 68 4.40 -3.66 -2.31
N LEU A 69 3.82 -4.43 -1.37
CA LEU A 69 2.66 -5.27 -1.68
C LEU A 69 1.46 -4.41 -2.11
N GLY A 70 1.28 -3.21 -1.53
CA GLY A 70 0.28 -2.24 -2.01
C GLY A 70 0.49 -1.82 -3.47
N ALA A 71 1.73 -1.58 -3.90
CA ALA A 71 2.03 -1.27 -5.30
C ALA A 71 1.75 -2.46 -6.23
N VAL A 72 2.14 -3.67 -5.82
CA VAL A 72 1.88 -4.91 -6.57
C VAL A 72 0.38 -5.18 -6.70
N LEU A 73 -0.38 -5.01 -5.60
CA LEU A 73 -1.84 -5.10 -5.60
C LEU A 73 -2.44 -4.07 -6.55
N ALA A 74 -2.03 -2.81 -6.51
CA ALA A 74 -2.54 -1.80 -7.42
C ALA A 74 -2.26 -2.15 -8.89
N GLY A 75 -1.03 -2.55 -9.23
CA GLY A 75 -0.67 -2.97 -10.58
C GLY A 75 -1.53 -4.15 -11.08
N PHE A 76 -1.76 -5.14 -10.21
CA PHE A 76 -2.64 -6.27 -10.50
C PHE A 76 -4.09 -5.85 -10.70
N LEU A 77 -4.67 -5.09 -9.76
CA LEU A 77 -6.08 -4.70 -9.77
C LEU A 77 -6.43 -3.79 -10.95
N LEU A 78 -5.56 -2.82 -11.25
CA LEU A 78 -5.73 -1.91 -12.39
C LEU A 78 -5.72 -2.62 -13.73
N THR A 79 -5.19 -3.85 -13.79
CA THR A 79 -5.17 -4.67 -15.02
C THR A 79 -6.28 -5.71 -15.01
N ALA A 80 -6.46 -6.42 -13.89
CA ALA A 80 -7.38 -7.53 -13.77
C ALA A 80 -8.85 -7.08 -13.79
N VAL A 81 -9.19 -5.99 -13.09
CA VAL A 81 -10.59 -5.55 -12.94
C VAL A 81 -11.18 -5.04 -14.26
N PRO A 82 -10.51 -4.17 -15.04
CA PRO A 82 -11.02 -3.80 -16.38
C PRO A 82 -11.20 -5.01 -17.29
N ASN A 83 -10.26 -5.97 -17.24
CA ASN A 83 -10.35 -7.19 -18.02
C ASN A 83 -11.57 -8.05 -17.63
N TRP A 84 -11.88 -8.20 -16.34
CA TRP A 84 -13.05 -8.95 -15.87
C TRP A 84 -14.39 -8.23 -16.06
N THR A 85 -14.37 -6.90 -16.14
CA THR A 85 -15.57 -6.08 -16.34
C THR A 85 -15.83 -5.76 -17.81
N GLY A 86 -14.91 -6.13 -18.72
CA GLY A 86 -15.00 -5.81 -20.14
C GLY A 86 -14.93 -4.30 -20.43
N ARG A 87 -14.43 -3.51 -19.48
CA ARG A 87 -14.31 -2.05 -19.59
C ARG A 87 -12.90 -1.64 -20.00
N LEU A 88 -12.81 -0.41 -20.46
CA LEU A 88 -11.57 0.17 -20.95
C LEU A 88 -10.62 0.38 -19.76
N PRO A 89 -9.32 0.02 -19.91
CA PRO A 89 -8.36 0.12 -18.81
C PRO A 89 -8.22 1.57 -18.32
N ILE A 90 -8.00 1.73 -17.02
CA ILE A 90 -7.79 3.05 -16.41
C ILE A 90 -6.42 3.56 -16.89
N VAL A 91 -6.44 4.52 -17.82
CA VAL A 91 -5.24 5.13 -18.40
C VAL A 91 -5.21 6.65 -18.15
N GLY A 92 -4.00 7.21 -18.19
CA GLY A 92 -3.78 8.65 -18.17
C GLY A 92 -3.74 9.30 -16.78
N TRP A 93 -4.31 10.51 -16.65
CA TRP A 93 -4.12 11.37 -15.48
C TRP A 93 -4.59 10.77 -14.15
N ARG A 94 -5.62 9.91 -14.17
CA ARG A 94 -6.12 9.22 -12.96
C ARG A 94 -5.06 8.26 -12.38
N LEU A 95 -4.31 7.61 -13.26
CA LEU A 95 -3.20 6.73 -12.86
C LEU A 95 -2.03 7.55 -12.31
N VAL A 96 -1.68 8.65 -12.97
CA VAL A 96 -0.61 9.55 -12.52
C VAL A 96 -0.92 10.09 -11.12
N GLY A 97 -2.17 10.51 -10.87
CA GLY A 97 -2.59 10.96 -9.55
C GLY A 97 -2.47 9.86 -8.49
N LEU A 98 -2.93 8.64 -8.79
CA LEU A 98 -2.82 7.52 -7.86
C LEU A 98 -1.35 7.16 -7.55
N PHE A 99 -0.51 7.17 -8.58
CA PHE A 99 0.92 6.91 -8.46
C PHE A 99 1.64 8.00 -7.64
N ALA A 100 1.30 9.27 -7.88
CA ALA A 100 1.83 10.38 -7.10
C ALA A 100 1.45 10.26 -5.63
N VAL A 101 0.19 9.94 -5.31
CA VAL A 101 -0.26 9.71 -3.93
C VAL A 101 0.53 8.58 -3.27
N TRP A 102 0.76 7.48 -3.98
CA TRP A 102 1.59 6.38 -3.49
C TRP A 102 3.03 6.84 -3.17
N CYS A 103 3.68 7.55 -4.10
CA CYS A 103 5.03 8.09 -3.88
C CYS A 103 5.09 9.05 -2.69
N VAL A 104 4.11 9.95 -2.57
CA VAL A 104 4.04 10.90 -1.46
C VAL A 104 3.81 10.16 -0.15
N GLY A 105 2.94 9.14 -0.11
CA GLY A 105 2.75 8.28 1.05
C GLY A 105 4.05 7.68 1.56
N ARG A 106 4.82 7.07 0.64
CA ARG A 106 6.14 6.51 0.96
C ARG A 106 7.12 7.55 1.51
N ALA A 107 7.22 8.71 0.86
CA ALA A 107 8.07 9.80 1.36
C ALA A 107 7.62 10.27 2.77
N THR A 108 6.31 10.39 3.00
CA THR A 108 5.79 10.86 4.30
C THR A 108 5.98 9.85 5.42
N ILE A 109 5.98 8.54 5.14
CA ILE A 109 6.31 7.51 6.13
C ILE A 109 7.80 7.57 6.50
N LEU A 110 8.67 7.70 5.48
CA LEU A 110 10.13 7.78 5.64
C LEU A 110 10.58 8.99 6.48
N PHE A 111 9.91 10.13 6.28
CA PHE A 111 10.16 11.38 7.00
C PHE A 111 9.09 11.69 8.06
N SER A 112 8.40 10.67 8.56
CA SER A 112 7.20 10.88 9.39
C SER A 112 7.47 11.75 10.62
N GLN A 113 8.66 11.72 11.23
CA GLN A 113 8.98 12.58 12.38
C GLN A 113 8.89 14.08 12.08
N GLN A 114 9.12 14.49 10.82
CA GLN A 114 9.16 15.91 10.42
C GLN A 114 7.77 16.51 10.21
N PHE A 115 6.73 15.68 10.10
CA PHE A 115 5.36 16.09 9.80
C PHE A 115 4.43 15.92 11.00
N PRO A 116 3.23 16.53 11.01
CA PRO A 116 2.23 16.26 12.03
C PRO A 116 1.89 14.76 12.15
N PRO A 117 1.55 14.25 13.35
CA PRO A 117 1.31 12.82 13.59
C PRO A 117 0.29 12.17 12.67
N LEU A 118 -0.74 12.93 12.29
CA LEU A 118 -1.84 12.45 11.46
C LEU A 118 -1.59 12.56 9.96
N LEU A 119 -0.55 13.30 9.53
CA LEU A 119 -0.33 13.57 8.11
C LEU A 119 0.13 12.31 7.36
N ALA A 120 1.10 11.59 7.90
CA ALA A 120 1.63 10.38 7.28
C ALA A 120 0.57 9.25 7.18
N PRO A 121 -0.18 8.92 8.25
CA PRO A 121 -1.29 7.97 8.15
C PRO A 121 -2.37 8.39 7.14
N ALA A 122 -2.73 9.69 7.11
CA ALA A 122 -3.77 10.18 6.21
C ALA A 122 -3.40 10.01 4.72
N ILE A 123 -2.16 10.35 4.36
CA ILE A 123 -1.67 10.21 2.98
C ILE A 123 -1.47 8.73 2.63
N ASP A 124 -0.97 7.94 3.57
CA ASP A 124 -0.75 6.51 3.36
C ASP A 124 -2.06 5.76 3.12
N LEU A 125 -3.11 6.07 3.88
CA LEU A 125 -4.45 5.51 3.72
C LEU A 125 -5.20 6.07 2.50
N ALA A 126 -4.84 7.27 2.03
CA ALA A 126 -5.46 7.82 0.82
C ALA A 126 -5.23 6.93 -0.40
N PHE A 127 -4.05 6.30 -0.52
CA PHE A 127 -3.73 5.41 -1.64
C PHE A 127 -4.69 4.21 -1.77
N PRO A 128 -4.80 3.29 -0.79
CA PRO A 128 -5.68 2.12 -0.92
C PRO A 128 -7.16 2.52 -0.98
N ILE A 129 -7.57 3.62 -0.34
CA ILE A 129 -8.94 4.15 -0.44
C ILE A 129 -9.22 4.62 -1.86
N MET A 130 -8.35 5.44 -2.45
CA MET A 130 -8.51 5.92 -3.83
C MET A 130 -8.52 4.77 -4.82
N LEU A 131 -7.64 3.79 -4.66
CA LEU A 131 -7.62 2.57 -5.46
C LEU A 131 -8.96 1.82 -5.32
N GLY A 132 -9.44 1.62 -4.09
CA GLY A 132 -10.73 0.97 -3.82
C GLY A 132 -11.90 1.68 -4.47
N CYS A 133 -11.97 3.01 -4.40
CA CYS A 133 -13.00 3.80 -5.07
C CYS A 133 -12.96 3.66 -6.60
N LEU A 134 -11.76 3.66 -7.19
CA LEU A 134 -11.57 3.46 -8.63
C LEU A 134 -12.07 2.08 -9.07
N ILE A 135 -11.67 1.04 -8.33
CA ILE A 135 -12.04 -0.35 -8.60
C ILE A 135 -13.55 -0.57 -8.39
N LEU A 136 -14.12 -0.07 -7.29
CA LEU A 136 -15.55 -0.15 -7.01
C LEU A 136 -16.37 0.49 -8.12
N ARG A 137 -15.97 1.67 -8.62
CA ARG A 137 -16.64 2.33 -9.74
C ARG A 137 -16.66 1.44 -10.98
N GLU A 138 -15.56 0.79 -11.33
CA GLU A 138 -15.52 -0.11 -12.49
C GLU A 138 -16.36 -1.39 -12.27
N ILE A 139 -16.35 -1.95 -11.06
CA ILE A 139 -17.19 -3.12 -10.70
C ILE A 139 -18.68 -2.80 -10.80
N VAL A 140 -19.12 -1.69 -10.21
CA VAL A 140 -20.52 -1.25 -10.25
C VAL A 140 -20.94 -0.96 -11.69
N ALA A 141 -20.08 -0.30 -12.46
CA ALA A 141 -20.38 0.04 -13.84
C ALA A 141 -20.29 -1.17 -14.80
N GLY A 142 -19.53 -2.21 -14.46
CA GLY A 142 -19.46 -3.49 -15.17
C GLY A 142 -20.48 -4.54 -14.68
N LYS A 143 -21.22 -4.25 -13.59
CA LYS A 143 -22.19 -5.16 -12.93
C LYS A 143 -21.62 -6.54 -12.59
N ASN A 144 -20.30 -6.65 -12.41
CA ASN A 144 -19.63 -7.91 -12.10
C ASN A 144 -19.46 -8.10 -10.59
N TRP A 145 -20.55 -8.48 -9.92
CA TRP A 145 -20.61 -8.66 -8.47
C TRP A 145 -19.65 -9.72 -7.93
N ARG A 146 -19.22 -10.67 -8.77
CA ARG A 146 -18.25 -11.71 -8.37
C ARG A 146 -16.87 -11.11 -8.05
N THR A 147 -16.52 -9.99 -8.68
CA THR A 147 -15.26 -9.28 -8.45
C THR A 147 -15.25 -8.51 -7.12
N LEU A 148 -16.38 -8.38 -6.42
CA LEU A 148 -16.43 -7.74 -5.10
C LEU A 148 -15.54 -8.43 -4.06
N ILE A 149 -15.27 -9.73 -4.22
CA ILE A 149 -14.36 -10.45 -3.31
C ILE A 149 -12.97 -9.79 -3.27
N VAL A 150 -12.51 -9.28 -4.41
CA VAL A 150 -11.21 -8.62 -4.52
C VAL A 150 -11.24 -7.24 -3.85
N LEU A 151 -12.37 -6.54 -3.95
CA LEU A 151 -12.58 -5.29 -3.22
C LEU A 151 -12.66 -5.54 -1.71
N ALA A 152 -13.26 -6.64 -1.27
CA ALA A 152 -13.29 -7.04 0.14
C ALA A 152 -11.87 -7.31 0.67
N LEU A 153 -11.03 -8.01 -0.11
CA LEU A 153 -9.62 -8.21 0.24
C LEU A 153 -8.86 -6.88 0.34
N LEU A 154 -9.10 -5.94 -0.57
CA LEU A 154 -8.51 -4.60 -0.50
C LEU A 154 -9.02 -3.81 0.72
N ALA A 155 -10.29 -3.99 1.12
CA ALA A 155 -10.84 -3.39 2.32
C ALA A 155 -10.17 -3.95 3.59
N VAL A 156 -9.95 -5.27 3.66
CA VAL A 156 -9.19 -5.91 4.75
C VAL A 156 -7.76 -5.39 4.80
N PHE A 157 -7.10 -5.27 3.65
CA PHE A 157 -5.76 -4.67 3.54
C PHE A 157 -5.74 -3.22 4.04
N THR A 158 -6.75 -2.43 3.69
CA THR A 158 -6.88 -1.04 4.16
C THR A 158 -7.12 -0.99 5.67
N LEU A 159 -7.98 -1.86 6.20
CA LEU A 159 -8.24 -1.96 7.63
C LEU A 159 -6.99 -2.37 8.42
N ALA A 160 -6.21 -3.32 7.90
CA ALA A 160 -4.93 -3.70 8.48
C ALA A 160 -3.96 -2.51 8.52
N ASN A 161 -3.95 -1.65 7.49
CA ASN A 161 -3.14 -0.43 7.49
C ASN A 161 -3.62 0.59 8.54
N VAL A 162 -4.94 0.77 8.66
CA VAL A 162 -5.53 1.63 9.71
C VAL A 162 -5.13 1.13 11.09
N LEU A 163 -5.22 -0.18 11.33
CA LEU A 163 -4.86 -0.78 12.61
C LEU A 163 -3.37 -0.62 12.90
N PHE A 164 -2.51 -0.81 11.89
CA PHE A 164 -1.07 -0.59 12.02
C PHE A 164 -0.73 0.86 12.45
N HIS A 165 -1.36 1.86 11.81
CA HIS A 165 -1.19 3.26 12.19
C HIS A 165 -1.77 3.57 13.56
N TYR A 166 -2.88 2.93 13.93
CA TYR A 166 -3.49 3.08 15.25
C TYR A 166 -2.57 2.54 16.36
N GLU A 167 -2.02 1.33 16.20
CA GLU A 167 -1.08 0.73 17.15
C GLU A 167 0.19 1.59 17.31
N ALA A 168 0.70 2.13 16.20
CA ALA A 168 1.86 3.03 16.21
C ALA A 168 1.58 4.37 16.91
N LEU A 169 0.33 4.87 16.90
CA LEU A 169 -0.07 6.09 17.62
C LEU A 169 -0.31 5.84 19.12
N VAL A 170 -0.78 4.65 19.48
CA VAL A 170 -1.01 4.26 20.88
C VAL A 170 0.29 3.87 21.59
N GLY A 171 1.37 3.60 20.85
CA GLY A 171 2.70 3.37 21.40
C GLY A 171 2.99 1.92 21.79
N ASP A 172 2.22 0.97 21.28
CA ASP A 172 2.52 -0.45 21.44
C ASP A 172 3.55 -0.88 20.39
N TYR A 173 4.54 -1.68 20.83
CA TYR A 173 5.49 -2.31 19.93
C TYR A 173 4.74 -3.17 18.92
N VAL A 174 4.62 -2.73 17.67
CA VAL A 174 3.89 -3.46 16.61
C VAL A 174 4.54 -4.83 16.32
N ALA A 175 5.83 -4.99 16.63
CA ALA A 175 6.53 -6.28 16.60
C ALA A 175 6.22 -7.23 17.79
N GLN A 176 5.45 -6.76 18.78
CA GLN A 176 4.99 -7.51 19.97
C GLN A 176 3.48 -7.32 20.26
N GLY A 177 2.70 -6.78 19.32
CA GLY A 177 1.27 -6.52 19.51
C GLY A 177 0.46 -7.78 19.82
N TYR A 178 -0.67 -7.59 20.51
CA TYR A 178 -1.61 -8.62 21.02
C TYR A 178 -1.96 -9.78 20.06
N GLY A 179 -1.75 -9.64 18.75
CA GLY A 179 -1.96 -10.71 17.76
C GLY A 179 -1.07 -11.96 17.97
N LEU A 180 0.17 -11.80 18.46
CA LEU A 180 1.04 -12.96 18.78
C LEU A 180 0.69 -13.56 20.16
N GLN A 181 0.26 -12.73 21.11
CA GLN A 181 -0.15 -13.13 22.46
C GLN A 181 -1.45 -13.94 22.46
N VAL A 182 -2.44 -13.57 21.63
CA VAL A 182 -3.66 -14.37 21.42
C VAL A 182 -3.33 -15.75 20.81
N GLY A 183 -2.26 -15.84 20.02
CA GLY A 183 -1.76 -17.12 19.50
C GLY A 183 -1.14 -18.01 20.58
N PHE A 184 -0.40 -17.42 21.54
CA PHE A 184 0.18 -18.15 22.68
C PHE A 184 -0.87 -18.55 23.73
N ASP A 185 -1.86 -17.70 23.99
CA ASP A 185 -2.93 -17.97 24.97
C ASP A 185 -3.92 -19.06 24.52
N CYS A 186 -3.95 -19.39 23.22
CA CYS A 186 -4.69 -20.55 22.70
C CYS A 186 -4.02 -21.91 23.00
N VAL A 187 -2.81 -21.92 23.55
CA VAL A 187 -2.13 -23.15 23.98
C VAL A 187 -2.17 -23.24 25.50
N PRO A 188 -3.03 -24.11 26.09
CA PRO A 188 -3.05 -24.31 27.52
C PRO A 188 -1.76 -25.04 27.92
N GLY A 189 -0.81 -24.33 28.51
CA GLY A 189 0.25 -24.94 29.31
C GLY A 189 1.65 -24.35 29.16
N ARG A 190 1.90 -23.20 29.81
CA ARG A 190 3.06 -23.04 30.72
C ARG A 190 3.04 -21.68 31.41
N SER A 191 2.41 -21.61 32.58
CA SER A 191 2.67 -20.57 33.57
C SER A 191 3.80 -21.04 34.49
N GLY A 192 4.96 -20.41 34.39
CA GLY A 192 6.00 -20.44 35.41
C GLY A 192 6.74 -19.10 35.38
N PRO A 193 6.69 -18.28 36.45
CA PRO A 193 7.40 -17.01 36.50
C PRO A 193 8.90 -17.29 36.60
N VAL A 194 9.69 -16.73 35.67
CA VAL A 194 11.14 -16.60 35.87
C VAL A 194 11.35 -15.38 36.75
N ALA A 195 11.62 -15.64 38.04
CA ALA A 195 12.16 -14.66 38.95
C ALA A 195 13.69 -14.65 38.85
N VAL A 196 14.23 -13.44 38.62
CA VAL A 196 15.65 -13.01 38.69
C VAL A 196 16.59 -13.60 37.63
#